data_AF-A0A1I7HCD9-F1
#
_entry.id   AF-A0A1I7HCD9-F1
#
_cell.length_a   1.000
_cell.length_b   1.000
_cell.length_c   1.000
_cell.angle_alpha   90.00
_cell.angle_beta   90.00
_cell.angle_gamma   90.00
#
_symmetry.space_group_name_H-M   'P 1'
#
loop_
_entity.id
_entity.type
_entity.pdbx_description
1 polymer ?
#
loop_
_entity_poly.entity_id
_entity_poly.type
_entity_poly.pdbx_seq_one_letter_code
_entity_poly.pdbx_strand_id
1 'polypeptide(L)'
;MASTTNFTCRIDSSIKSQSEALYNELGMNLTTAINVFLRESLRVGGFPFDVRLNKPNSKTVAAMLEAERISHDPTVTKYDVEDALAELKK
;
A
#
# COMPACT_ATOMS: atom_id res chain seq x y z
N MET A 1 -31.52 -13.78 -1.41
CA MET A 1 -31.61 -12.32 -1.15
C MET A 1 -30.46 -11.95 -0.25
N ALA A 2 -29.66 -10.94 -0.58
CA ALA A 2 -28.56 -10.52 0.28
C ALA A 2 -29.14 -9.92 1.58
N SER A 3 -28.76 -10.47 2.73
CA SER A 3 -29.11 -9.91 4.04
C SER A 3 -28.26 -8.66 4.27
N THR A 4 -28.89 -7.49 4.24
CA THR A 4 -28.23 -6.23 4.57
C THR A 4 -28.23 -6.03 6.09
N THR A 5 -27.10 -5.63 6.66
CA THR A 5 -26.94 -5.32 8.09
C THR A 5 -26.50 -3.87 8.26
N ASN A 6 -27.00 -3.20 9.29
CA ASN A 6 -26.59 -1.83 9.61
C ASN A 6 -25.14 -1.80 10.14
N PHE A 7 -24.35 -0.86 9.65
CA PHE A 7 -22.98 -0.60 10.10
C PHE A 7 -22.85 0.85 10.58
N THR A 8 -22.48 1.03 11.85
CA THR A 8 -22.29 2.35 12.47
C THR A 8 -20.85 2.50 12.92
N CYS A 9 -20.20 3.57 12.46
CA CYS A 9 -18.82 3.91 12.83
C CYS A 9 -18.77 5.36 13.34
N ARG A 10 -17.92 5.63 14.34
CA ARG A 10 -17.64 7.00 14.78
C ARG A 10 -16.52 7.57 13.91
N ILE A 11 -16.76 8.75 13.38
CA ILE A 11 -15.82 9.48 12.54
C ILE A 11 -15.76 10.93 13.02
N ASP A 12 -14.59 11.54 12.93
CA ASP A 12 -14.43 12.97 13.18
C ASP A 12 -15.29 13.78 12.18
N SER A 13 -15.91 14.85 12.66
CA SER A 13 -16.83 15.66 11.86
C SER A 13 -16.12 16.35 10.68
N SER A 14 -14.88 16.79 10.88
CA SER A 14 -14.09 17.44 9.83
C SER A 14 -13.68 16.42 8.75
N ILE A 15 -13.27 15.21 9.14
CA ILE A 15 -12.92 14.13 8.20
C ILE A 15 -14.15 13.71 7.40
N LYS A 16 -15.31 13.57 8.06
CA LYS A 16 -16.57 13.24 7.39
C LYS A 16 -16.90 14.27 6.30
N SER A 17 -16.90 15.56 6.65
CA SER A 17 -17.26 16.62 5.71
C SER A 17 -16.30 16.70 4.52
N GLN A 18 -14.99 16.57 4.75
CA GLN A 18 -13.99 16.54 3.67
C GLN A 18 -14.16 15.33 2.76
N SER A 19 -14.42 14.15 3.35
CA SER A 19 -14.63 12.92 2.57
C SER A 19 -15.92 13.00 1.75
N GLU A 20 -17.01 13.53 2.31
CA GLU A 20 -18.27 13.71 1.58
C GLU A 20 -18.10 14.66 0.39
N ALA A 21 -17.39 15.78 0.55
CA ALA A 21 -17.08 16.69 -0.56
C ALA A 21 -16.30 15.97 -1.67
N LEU A 22 -15.20 15.30 -1.31
CA LEU A 22 -14.34 14.58 -2.26
C LEU A 22 -15.12 13.51 -3.03
N TYR A 23 -15.88 12.65 -2.34
CA TYR A 23 -16.59 11.57 -3.01
C TYR A 23 -17.76 12.10 -3.87
N ASN A 24 -18.41 13.18 -3.45
CA ASN A 24 -19.43 13.83 -4.27
C ASN A 24 -18.85 14.39 -5.58
N GLU A 25 -17.65 14.97 -5.56
CA GLU A 25 -16.94 15.38 -6.78
C GLU A 25 -16.62 14.19 -7.68
N LEU A 26 -16.38 13.01 -7.10
CA LEU A 26 -16.21 11.74 -7.82
C LEU A 26 -17.54 11.07 -8.22
N GLY A 27 -18.69 11.71 -7.96
CA GLY A 27 -20.01 11.21 -8.35
C GLY A 27 -20.58 10.10 -7.46
N MET A 28 -20.11 9.95 -6.21
CA MET A 28 -20.60 8.93 -5.28
C MET A 28 -20.75 9.46 -3.86
N ASN A 29 -21.69 8.89 -3.09
CA ASN A 29 -21.81 9.22 -1.68
C ASN A 29 -20.80 8.44 -0.81
N LEU A 30 -20.56 8.92 0.41
CA LEU A 30 -19.64 8.31 1.35
C LEU A 30 -19.99 6.85 1.68
N THR A 31 -21.28 6.50 1.77
CA THR A 31 -21.73 5.14 2.04
C THR A 31 -21.35 4.17 0.90
N THR A 32 -21.48 4.60 -0.36
CA THR A 32 -21.05 3.84 -1.52
C THR A 32 -19.53 3.65 -1.51
N ALA A 33 -18.77 4.71 -1.21
CA ALA A 33 -17.31 4.63 -1.10
C ALA A 33 -16.86 3.62 -0.02
N ILE A 34 -17.49 3.63 1.16
CA ILE A 34 -17.21 2.64 2.24
C ILE A 34 -17.53 1.22 1.77
N ASN A 35 -18.64 1.01 1.07
CA ASN A 35 -18.98 -0.31 0.54
C ASN A 35 -17.97 -0.80 -0.52
N VAL A 36 -17.49 0.09 -1.39
CA VAL A 36 -16.43 -0.21 -2.36
C VAL A 36 -15.16 -0.60 -1.62
N PHE A 37 -14.73 0.20 -0.64
CA PHE A 37 -13.56 -0.08 0.19
C PHE A 37 -13.63 -1.48 0.80
N LEU A 38 -14.74 -1.84 1.47
CA LEU A 38 -14.87 -3.14 2.13
C LEU A 38 -14.83 -4.32 1.13
N ARG A 39 -15.45 -4.17 -0.04
CA ARG A 39 -15.41 -5.21 -1.09
C ARG A 39 -14.01 -5.36 -1.66
N GLU A 40 -13.32 -4.24 -1.86
CA GLU A 40 -11.95 -4.24 -2.33
C GLU A 40 -11.01 -4.92 -1.33
N SER A 41 -11.15 -4.60 -0.04
CA SER A 41 -10.38 -5.23 1.04
C SER A 41 -10.52 -6.75 1.03
N LEU A 42 -11.74 -7.25 0.85
CA LEU A 42 -12.01 -8.69 0.75
C LEU A 42 -11.41 -9.31 -0.51
N ARG A 43 -11.43 -8.59 -1.64
CA ARG A 43 -10.87 -9.07 -2.91
C ARG A 43 -9.35 -9.23 -2.84
N VAL A 44 -8.66 -8.28 -2.21
CA VAL A 44 -7.19 -8.30 -2.09
C VAL A 44 -6.67 -9.06 -0.87
N GLY A 45 -7.55 -9.42 0.07
CA GLY A 45 -7.19 -10.11 1.31
C GLY A 45 -6.46 -9.22 2.31
N GLY A 46 -6.75 -7.92 2.33
CA GLY A 46 -6.00 -6.93 3.13
C GLY A 46 -6.56 -5.52 2.99
N PHE A 47 -5.77 -4.50 3.32
CA PHE A 47 -6.15 -3.13 3.02
C PHE A 47 -6.03 -2.88 1.50
N PRO A 48 -6.99 -2.17 0.88
CA PRO A 48 -7.03 -1.94 -0.56
C PRO A 48 -6.04 -0.85 -1.02
N PHE A 49 -5.16 -0.44 -0.12
CA PHE A 49 -4.07 0.48 -0.36
C PHE A 49 -2.93 0.15 0.61
N ASP A 50 -1.75 0.64 0.30
CA ASP A 50 -0.56 0.35 1.08
C ASP A 50 -0.57 1.11 2.42
N VAL A 51 -0.74 0.38 3.52
CA VAL A 51 -0.75 0.98 4.86
C VAL A 51 0.70 1.11 5.33
N ARG A 52 1.37 2.16 4.87
CA ARG A 52 2.74 2.51 5.28
C ARG A 52 2.74 3.81 6.04
N LEU A 53 3.53 3.87 7.11
CA LEU A 53 4.07 5.15 7.55
C LEU A 53 5.00 5.61 6.42
N ASN A 54 4.92 6.86 5.97
CA ASN A 54 5.74 7.44 4.89
C ASN A 54 7.27 7.45 5.15
N LYS A 55 7.74 6.68 6.13
CA LYS A 55 9.14 6.39 6.40
C LYS A 55 9.41 4.95 5.99
N PRO A 56 10.43 4.70 5.14
CA PRO A 56 10.89 3.34 4.90
C PRO A 56 11.17 2.68 6.26
N ASN A 57 10.75 1.43 6.43
CA ASN A 57 11.06 0.69 7.65
C ASN A 57 12.60 0.57 7.78
N SER A 58 13.11 0.37 9.00
CA SER A 58 14.56 0.34 9.27
C SER A 58 15.32 -0.65 8.37
N LYS A 59 14.70 -1.77 8.00
CA LYS A 59 15.29 -2.76 7.08
C LYS A 59 15.42 -2.21 5.66
N THR A 60 14.41 -1.51 5.16
CA THR A 60 14.46 -0.87 3.83
C THR A 60 15.51 0.24 3.80
N VAL A 61 15.61 1.05 4.87
CA VAL A 61 16.67 2.08 4.97
C VAL A 61 18.06 1.44 4.96
N ALA A 62 18.26 0.38 5.76
CA ALA A 62 19.54 -0.32 5.82
C ALA A 62 19.92 -0.94 4.46
N ALA A 63 18.96 -1.56 3.77
CA ALA A 63 19.19 -2.14 2.43
C ALA A 63 19.56 -1.08 1.39
N MET A 64 18.95 0.12 1.44
CA MET A 64 19.32 1.23 0.53
C MET A 64 20.75 1.73 0.81
N LEU A 65 21.12 1.89 2.07
CA LEU A 65 22.48 2.29 2.47
C LEU A 65 23.52 1.23 2.09
N GLU A 66 23.18 -0.05 2.26
CA GLU A 66 24.05 -1.16 1.87
C GLU A 66 24.22 -1.26 0.35
N ALA A 67 23.14 -1.09 -0.41
CA ALA A 67 23.20 -1.04 -1.88
C ALA A 67 24.07 0.11 -2.38
N GLU A 68 23.97 1.29 -1.76
CA GLU A 68 24.82 2.44 -2.08
C GLU A 68 26.30 2.16 -1.77
N ARG A 69 26.58 1.51 -0.62
CA ARG A 69 27.94 1.09 -0.25
C ARG A 69 28.51 0.08 -1.25
N ILE A 70 27.74 -0.95 -1.60
CA ILE A 70 28.13 -1.99 -2.56
C ILE A 70 28.36 -1.40 -3.95
N SER A 71 27.53 -0.44 -4.38
CA SER A 71 27.67 0.21 -5.69
C SER A 71 29.01 0.95 -5.86
N HIS A 72 29.55 1.51 -4.77
CA HIS A 72 30.80 2.26 -4.78
C HIS A 72 32.02 1.42 -4.37
N ASP A 73 31.83 0.19 -3.93
CA ASP A 73 32.90 -0.70 -3.51
C ASP A 73 33.43 -1.51 -4.72
N PRO A 74 34.67 -1.26 -5.17
CA PRO A 74 35.24 -1.97 -6.32
C PRO A 74 35.59 -3.43 -6.01
N THR A 75 35.52 -3.87 -4.75
CA THR A 75 35.84 -5.24 -4.33
C THR A 75 34.64 -6.17 -4.32
N VAL A 76 33.43 -5.63 -4.50
CA VAL A 76 32.22 -6.44 -4.54
C VAL A 76 32.05 -7.06 -5.91
N THR A 77 31.81 -8.38 -5.93
CA THR A 77 31.51 -9.16 -7.13
C THR A 77 30.33 -8.56 -7.86
N LYS A 78 30.57 -8.05 -9.06
CA LYS A 78 29.53 -7.59 -9.98
C LYS A 78 29.17 -8.75 -10.88
N TYR A 79 27.88 -9.06 -10.92
CA TYR A 79 27.35 -10.08 -11.81
C TYR A 79 26.81 -9.41 -13.06
N ASP A 80 27.00 -10.06 -14.21
CA ASP A 80 26.18 -9.74 -15.38
C ASP A 80 24.73 -10.16 -15.11
N VAL A 81 23.78 -9.57 -15.84
CA VAL A 81 22.34 -9.75 -15.58
C VAL A 81 21.93 -11.22 -15.72
N GLU A 82 22.53 -11.93 -16.67
CA GLU A 82 22.25 -13.35 -16.90
C GLU A 82 22.75 -14.24 -15.74
N ASP A 83 23.95 -13.97 -15.23
CA ASP A 83 24.55 -14.71 -14.12
C ASP A 83 23.80 -14.46 -12.80
N ALA A 84 23.40 -13.21 -12.55
CA ALA A 84 22.62 -12.84 -11.37
C ALA A 84 21.25 -13.57 -11.33
N LEU A 85 20.60 -13.70 -12.49
CA LEU A 85 19.30 -14.37 -12.58
C LEU A 85 19.42 -15.89 -12.43
N ALA A 86 20.56 -16.47 -12.85
CA ALA A 86 20.84 -17.88 -12.64
C ALA A 86 21.08 -18.22 -11.16
N GLU A 87 21.74 -17.34 -10.41
CA GLU A 87 22.03 -17.52 -8.98
C GLU A 87 20.75 -17.43 -8.12
N LEU A 88 19.80 -16.55 -8.47
CA LEU A 88 18.52 -16.40 -7.75
C LEU A 88 17.55 -17.58 -7.92
N LYS A 89 17.76 -18.43 -8.92
CA LYS A 89 16.91 -19.60 -9.22
C LYS A 89 17.39 -20.91 -8.59
N LYS A 90 18.55 -20.88 -7.91
CA LYS A 90 19.04 -21.99 -7.08
C LYS A 90 18.34 -22.01 -5.73
#